data_AF-A0A973CMT9-F1
#
_entry.id   AF-A0A973CMT9-F1
#
_cell.length_a   1.000
_cell.length_b   1.000
_cell.length_c   1.000
_cell.angle_alpha   90.00
_cell.angle_beta   90.00
_cell.angle_gamma   90.00
#
_symmetry.space_group_name_H-M   'P 1'
#
loop_
_entity.id
_entity.type
_entity.pdbx_description
1 polymer ?
#
loop_
_entity_poly.entity_id
_entity_poly.type
_entity_poly.pdbx_seq_one_letter_code
_entity_poly.pdbx_strand_id
1 'polypeptide(L)'
;MKKCIAAILVLMVSFQVQAKEKAETAEDGLKNIIALYKAKDFSTLIKTRYTEIHKTKSKEDIDKLVAMFTKRFGNEAKLNQIIGFLESAAKAKAKLIKEEKPQKTETGNVAVFKAKLGEKEIDYKLYKMKTGLWGFHL
;
A
#
# COMPACT_ATOMS: atom_id res chain seq x y z
N MET A 1 -8.12 34.82 64.22
CA MET A 1 -8.50 35.17 62.84
C MET A 1 -7.97 34.10 61.91
N LYS A 2 -8.87 33.46 61.16
CA LYS A 2 -8.61 32.32 60.27
C LYS A 2 -7.98 32.79 58.96
N LYS A 3 -6.95 32.09 58.46
CA LYS A 3 -6.59 32.12 57.04
C LYS A 3 -6.24 30.70 56.59
N CYS A 4 -7.24 30.02 56.04
CA CYS A 4 -7.07 28.82 55.23
C CYS A 4 -6.56 29.26 53.85
N ILE A 5 -5.36 28.82 53.46
CA ILE A 5 -4.87 28.99 52.09
C ILE A 5 -5.05 27.63 51.42
N ALA A 6 -6.12 27.53 50.63
CA ALA A 6 -6.37 26.39 49.75
C ALA A 6 -5.43 26.49 48.54
N ALA A 7 -4.42 25.63 48.49
CA ALA A 7 -3.60 25.45 47.30
C ALA A 7 -4.33 24.53 46.32
N ILE A 8 -4.96 25.12 45.31
CA ILE A 8 -5.56 24.39 44.18
C ILE A 8 -4.42 23.96 43.26
N LEU A 9 -4.03 22.69 43.36
CA LEU A 9 -3.08 22.05 42.45
C LEU A 9 -3.80 21.79 41.12
N VAL A 10 -3.50 22.62 40.11
CA VAL A 10 -4.03 22.46 38.75
C VAL A 10 -3.37 21.23 38.12
N LEU A 11 -4.10 20.12 38.06
CA LEU A 11 -3.74 18.93 37.28
C LEU A 11 -3.83 19.29 35.78
N MET A 12 -2.70 19.65 35.16
CA MET A 12 -2.58 19.70 33.70
C MET A 12 -2.67 18.28 33.15
N VAL A 13 -3.88 17.85 32.80
CA VAL A 13 -4.11 16.65 32.00
C VAL A 13 -3.67 16.97 30.56
N SER A 14 -2.43 16.61 30.25
CA SER A 14 -1.90 16.59 28.90
C SER A 14 -2.71 15.59 28.06
N PHE A 15 -3.74 16.07 27.37
CA PHE A 15 -4.40 15.32 26.31
C PHE A 15 -3.39 15.09 25.18
N GLN A 16 -2.69 13.96 25.24
CA GLN A 16 -1.93 13.47 24.11
C GLN A 16 -2.93 13.11 23.01
N VAL A 17 -3.11 14.03 22.07
CA VAL A 17 -3.80 13.78 20.81
C VAL A 17 -2.96 12.76 20.06
N GLN A 18 -3.19 11.47 20.30
CA GLN A 18 -2.72 10.40 19.43
C GLN A 18 -3.38 10.63 18.08
N ALA A 19 -2.64 11.23 17.15
CA ALA A 19 -2.98 11.25 15.75
C ALA A 19 -3.12 9.78 15.33
N LYS A 20 -4.35 9.28 15.25
CA LYS A 20 -4.65 8.01 14.57
C LYS A 20 -4.17 8.21 13.14
N GLU A 21 -2.97 7.74 12.82
CA GLU A 21 -2.50 7.68 11.45
C GLU A 21 -3.60 7.00 10.64
N LYS A 22 -4.16 7.76 9.70
CA LYS A 22 -5.31 7.31 8.93
C LYS A 22 -4.87 6.09 8.13
N ALA A 23 -5.40 4.92 8.50
CA ALA A 23 -5.06 3.67 7.83
C ALA A 23 -5.31 3.81 6.31
N GLU A 24 -4.32 3.44 5.51
CA GLU A 24 -4.38 3.55 4.04
C GLU A 24 -5.59 2.79 3.49
N THR A 25 -6.43 3.46 2.69
CA THR A 25 -7.53 2.80 1.95
C THR A 25 -6.98 2.04 0.75
N ALA A 26 -7.77 1.13 0.15
CA ALA A 26 -7.31 0.38 -1.02
C ALA A 26 -7.05 1.32 -2.21
N GLU A 27 -7.90 2.33 -2.37
CA GLU A 27 -7.79 3.37 -3.37
C GLU A 27 -6.52 4.23 -3.18
N ASP A 28 -6.17 4.57 -1.94
CA ASP A 28 -4.92 5.27 -1.63
C ASP A 28 -3.71 4.40 -1.98
N GLY A 29 -3.76 3.11 -1.63
CA GLY A 29 -2.73 2.14 -1.98
C GLY A 29 -2.50 2.02 -3.49
N LEU A 30 -3.57 1.92 -4.27
CA LEU A 30 -3.50 1.89 -5.73
C LEU A 30 -2.88 3.16 -6.30
N LYS A 31 -3.30 4.34 -5.81
CA LYS A 31 -2.72 5.63 -6.22
C LYS A 31 -1.22 5.70 -5.91
N ASN A 32 -0.82 5.25 -4.74
CA ASN A 32 0.58 5.22 -4.32
C ASN A 32 1.42 4.27 -5.19
N ILE A 33 0.88 3.10 -5.54
CA ILE A 33 1.52 2.17 -6.48
C ILE A 33 1.69 2.83 -7.87
N ILE A 34 0.65 3.47 -8.39
CA ILE A 34 0.72 4.21 -9.68
C ILE A 34 1.80 5.30 -9.62
N ALA A 35 1.87 6.05 -8.52
CA ALA A 35 2.87 7.09 -8.34
C ALA A 35 4.30 6.53 -8.38
N LEU A 36 4.54 5.36 -7.76
CA LEU A 36 5.84 4.69 -7.81
C LEU A 36 6.22 4.21 -9.22
N TYR A 37 5.26 3.69 -10.00
CA TYR A 37 5.48 3.38 -11.42
C TYR A 37 5.83 4.64 -12.22
N LYS A 38 5.07 5.73 -12.05
CA LYS A 38 5.32 7.02 -12.74
C LYS A 38 6.69 7.59 -12.40
N ALA A 39 7.11 7.47 -11.14
CA ALA A 39 8.44 7.88 -10.68
C ALA A 39 9.57 6.92 -11.08
N LYS A 40 9.25 5.76 -11.67
CA LYS A 40 10.17 4.65 -11.93
C LYS A 40 10.93 4.18 -10.66
N ASP A 41 10.35 4.38 -9.47
CA ASP A 41 10.93 3.97 -8.18
C ASP A 41 10.57 2.51 -7.87
N PHE A 42 11.15 1.61 -8.64
CA PHE A 42 10.92 0.17 -8.51
C PHE A 42 11.54 -0.41 -7.24
N SER A 43 12.57 0.23 -6.67
CA SER A 43 13.14 -0.19 -5.38
C SER A 43 12.11 -0.03 -4.27
N THR A 44 11.51 1.15 -4.13
CA THR A 44 10.47 1.39 -3.12
C THR A 44 9.24 0.55 -3.42
N LEU A 45 8.82 0.44 -4.69
CA LEU A 45 7.69 -0.39 -5.09
C LEU A 45 7.85 -1.84 -4.61
N ILE A 46 8.98 -2.48 -4.90
CA ILE A 46 9.21 -3.88 -4.50
C ILE A 46 9.35 -4.00 -2.99
N LYS A 47 10.15 -3.14 -2.34
CA LYS A 47 10.42 -3.28 -0.90
C LYS A 47 9.21 -3.01 -0.02
N THR A 48 8.28 -2.17 -0.48
CA THR A 48 7.16 -1.70 0.35
C THR A 48 5.79 -2.21 -0.10
N ARG A 49 5.60 -2.52 -1.39
CA ARG A 49 4.30 -2.89 -1.97
C ARG A 49 4.24 -4.32 -2.51
N TYR A 50 5.36 -5.03 -2.65
CA TYR A 50 5.32 -6.44 -3.05
C TYR A 50 5.09 -7.33 -1.83
N THR A 51 3.95 -8.01 -1.76
CA THR A 51 3.58 -8.73 -0.53
C THR A 51 4.38 -10.04 -0.37
N GLU A 52 4.81 -10.62 -1.48
CA GLU A 52 5.54 -11.89 -1.49
C GLU A 52 7.04 -11.73 -1.26
N ILE A 53 7.48 -10.55 -0.80
CA ILE A 53 8.89 -10.27 -0.50
C ILE A 53 9.50 -11.26 0.51
N HIS A 54 8.67 -11.82 1.40
CA HIS A 54 9.08 -12.84 2.37
C HIS A 54 9.53 -14.18 1.73
N LYS A 55 9.29 -14.38 0.43
CA LYS A 55 9.78 -15.54 -0.34
C LYS A 55 11.20 -15.33 -0.87
N THR A 56 11.70 -14.09 -0.86
CA THR A 56 13.09 -13.78 -1.19
C THR A 56 14.00 -14.19 -0.03
N LYS A 57 15.17 -14.78 -0.34
CA LYS A 57 16.05 -15.35 0.69
C LYS A 57 17.18 -14.42 1.09
N SER A 58 17.48 -13.43 0.25
CA SER A 58 18.58 -12.50 0.49
C SER A 58 18.32 -11.14 -0.14
N LYS A 59 19.19 -10.17 0.17
CA LYS A 59 19.17 -8.85 -0.43
C LYS A 59 19.40 -8.90 -1.94
N GLU A 60 20.27 -9.80 -2.40
CA GLU A 60 20.58 -10.00 -3.81
C GLU A 60 19.35 -10.47 -4.60
N ASP A 61 18.48 -11.28 -3.99
CA ASP A 61 17.22 -11.68 -4.63
C ASP A 61 16.24 -10.50 -4.77
N ILE A 62 16.19 -9.61 -3.79
CA ILE A 62 15.41 -8.37 -3.88
C ILE A 62 15.97 -7.48 -4.99
N ASP A 63 17.29 -7.31 -5.06
CA ASP A 63 17.94 -6.50 -6.08
C ASP A 63 17.73 -7.09 -7.49
N LYS A 64 17.67 -8.42 -7.64
CA LYS A 64 17.26 -9.08 -8.90
C LYS A 64 15.82 -8.77 -9.29
N LEU A 65 14.88 -8.77 -8.34
CA LEU A 65 13.48 -8.39 -8.61
C LEU A 65 13.39 -6.93 -9.04
N VAL A 66 14.09 -6.02 -8.36
CA VAL A 66 14.16 -4.61 -8.74
C VAL A 66 14.75 -4.47 -10.14
N ALA A 67 15.86 -5.13 -10.44
CA ALA A 67 16.47 -5.11 -11.77
C ALA A 67 15.55 -5.66 -12.86
N MET A 68 14.76 -6.69 -12.56
CA MET A 68 13.75 -7.22 -13.48
C MET A 68 12.67 -6.19 -13.79
N PHE A 69 12.16 -5.47 -12.79
CA PHE A 69 11.18 -4.39 -12.97
C PHE A 69 11.78 -3.23 -13.76
N THR A 70 12.98 -2.79 -13.39
CA THR A 70 13.72 -1.73 -14.11
C THR A 70 13.92 -2.11 -15.57
N LYS A 71 14.30 -3.36 -15.88
CA LYS A 71 14.45 -3.83 -17.26
C LYS A 71 13.11 -3.89 -18.00
N ARG A 72 12.07 -4.44 -17.38
CA ARG A 72 10.75 -4.63 -18.02
C ARG A 72 10.07 -3.30 -18.30
N PHE A 73 10.09 -2.39 -17.34
CA PHE A 73 9.41 -1.09 -17.38
C PHE A 73 10.34 0.08 -17.70
N GLY A 74 11.62 -0.20 -18.00
CA GLY A 74 12.51 0.76 -18.67
C GLY A 74 12.10 1.01 -20.13
N ASN A 75 11.36 0.08 -20.73
CA ASN A 75 10.66 0.32 -21.98
C ASN A 75 9.40 1.17 -21.73
N GLU A 76 9.35 2.37 -22.31
CA GLU A 76 8.28 3.33 -22.04
C GLU A 76 6.90 2.84 -22.49
N ALA A 77 6.80 2.10 -23.59
CA ALA A 77 5.52 1.54 -24.02
C ALA A 77 4.96 0.56 -22.97
N LYS A 78 5.81 -0.31 -22.43
CA LYS A 78 5.43 -1.24 -21.35
C LYS A 78 5.08 -0.51 -20.05
N LEU A 79 5.81 0.55 -19.71
CA LEU A 79 5.52 1.37 -18.55
C LEU A 79 4.16 2.09 -18.69
N ASN A 80 3.92 2.73 -19.83
CA ASN A 80 2.66 3.40 -20.11
C ASN A 80 1.49 2.41 -20.14
N GLN A 81 1.71 1.20 -20.64
CA GLN A 81 0.70 0.15 -20.61
C GLN A 81 0.32 -0.25 -19.19
N ILE A 82 1.29 -0.50 -18.29
CA ILE A 82 0.96 -0.87 -16.90
C ILE A 82 0.36 0.32 -16.13
N ILE A 83 0.83 1.55 -16.35
CA ILE A 83 0.23 2.75 -15.74
C ILE A 83 -1.22 2.90 -16.21
N GLY A 84 -1.49 2.84 -17.51
CA GLY A 84 -2.84 2.97 -18.06
C GLY A 84 -3.78 1.88 -17.54
N PHE A 85 -3.28 0.65 -17.40
CA PHE A 85 -4.02 -0.44 -16.77
C PHE A 85 -4.39 -0.10 -15.31
N LEU A 86 -3.43 0.30 -14.48
CA LEU A 86 -3.67 0.65 -13.07
C LEU A 86 -4.56 1.89 -12.92
N GLU A 87 -4.41 2.89 -13.78
CA GLU A 87 -5.26 4.08 -13.81
C GLU A 87 -6.70 3.73 -14.22
N SER A 88 -6.89 2.74 -15.10
CA SER A 88 -8.23 2.24 -15.40
C SER A 88 -8.86 1.56 -14.18
N ALA A 89 -8.06 0.81 -13.40
CA ALA A 89 -8.50 0.20 -12.15
C ALA A 89 -8.92 1.26 -11.12
N ALA A 90 -8.19 2.38 -11.06
CA ALA A 90 -8.46 3.48 -10.13
C ALA A 90 -9.76 4.24 -10.42
N LYS A 91 -10.38 4.03 -11.58
CA LYS A 91 -11.70 4.59 -11.92
C LYS A 91 -12.84 3.75 -11.37
N ALA A 92 -12.58 2.51 -10.95
CA ALA A 92 -13.56 1.63 -10.34
C ALA A 92 -13.47 1.69 -8.81
N LYS A 93 -14.60 1.48 -8.14
CA LYS A 93 -14.62 1.30 -6.68
C LYS A 93 -14.16 -0.12 -6.35
N ALA A 94 -13.32 -0.28 -5.33
CA ALA A 94 -12.90 -1.60 -4.89
C ALA A 94 -14.06 -2.39 -4.28
N LYS A 95 -14.13 -3.69 -4.60
CA LYS A 95 -14.89 -4.68 -3.82
C LYS A 95 -13.95 -5.33 -2.82
N LEU A 96 -14.25 -5.19 -1.53
CA LEU A 96 -13.48 -5.84 -0.48
C LEU A 96 -13.96 -7.28 -0.27
N ILE A 97 -13.02 -8.21 -0.23
CA ILE A 97 -13.24 -9.63 0.08
C ILE A 97 -12.23 -10.11 1.12
N LYS A 98 -12.48 -11.31 1.66
CA LYS A 98 -11.56 -12.02 2.55
C LYS A 98 -10.91 -13.21 1.83
N GLU A 99 -9.60 -13.31 1.91
CA GLU A 99 -8.81 -14.46 1.48
C GLU A 99 -8.66 -15.42 2.67
N GLU A 100 -8.99 -16.71 2.48
CA GLU A 100 -8.92 -17.72 3.55
C GLU A 100 -7.47 -18.08 3.92
N LYS A 101 -6.55 -18.02 2.94
CA LYS A 101 -5.15 -18.41 3.09
C LYS A 101 -4.23 -17.26 2.66
N PRO A 102 -4.18 -16.16 3.45
CA PRO A 102 -3.31 -15.03 3.13
C PRO A 102 -1.83 -15.39 3.13
N GLN A 103 -1.03 -14.66 2.37
CA GLN A 103 0.42 -14.76 2.47
C GLN A 103 0.91 -14.29 3.86
N LYS A 104 2.13 -14.68 4.24
CA LYS A 104 2.70 -14.41 5.58
C LYS A 104 2.65 -12.93 5.97
N THR A 105 2.77 -12.03 5.00
CA THR A 105 2.82 -10.58 5.16
C THR A 105 1.44 -9.91 5.11
N GLU A 106 0.36 -10.66 4.87
CA GLU A 106 -0.98 -10.13 4.60
C GLU A 106 -1.94 -10.34 5.77
N THR A 107 -3.01 -9.53 5.80
CA THR A 107 -4.09 -9.63 6.80
C THR A 107 -5.29 -10.46 6.32
N GLY A 108 -5.25 -10.94 5.07
CA GLY A 108 -6.38 -11.59 4.40
C GLY A 108 -7.46 -10.66 3.88
N ASN A 109 -7.34 -9.33 4.02
CA ASN A 109 -8.23 -8.41 3.31
C ASN A 109 -7.70 -8.21 1.89
N VAL A 110 -8.57 -8.35 0.90
CA VAL A 110 -8.25 -8.15 -0.52
C VAL A 110 -9.23 -7.15 -1.11
N ALA A 111 -8.70 -6.21 -1.89
CA ALA A 111 -9.46 -5.25 -2.66
C ALA A 111 -9.41 -5.65 -4.13
N VAL A 112 -10.57 -5.90 -4.72
CA VAL A 112 -10.72 -6.25 -6.13
C VAL A 112 -11.21 -5.03 -6.91
N PHE A 113 -10.41 -4.58 -7.86
CA PHE A 113 -10.73 -3.50 -8.79
C PHE A 113 -11.05 -4.07 -10.16
N LYS A 114 -12.02 -3.46 -10.85
CA LYS A 114 -12.25 -3.72 -12.27
C LYS A 114 -11.31 -2.86 -13.10
N ALA A 115 -10.44 -3.48 -13.87
CA ALA A 115 -9.45 -2.81 -14.69
C ALA A 115 -9.65 -3.17 -16.18
N LYS A 116 -9.37 -2.23 -17.07
CA LYS A 116 -9.45 -2.45 -18.52
C LYS A 116 -8.08 -2.75 -19.10
N LEU A 117 -7.99 -3.84 -19.87
CA LEU A 117 -6.82 -4.20 -20.67
C LEU A 117 -7.28 -4.35 -22.12
N GLY A 118 -7.15 -3.26 -22.90
CA GLY A 118 -7.83 -3.14 -24.19
C GLY A 118 -9.35 -3.09 -23.99
N GLU A 119 -10.09 -3.93 -24.72
CA GLU A 119 -11.54 -4.04 -24.62
C GLU A 119 -12.02 -4.96 -23.49
N LYS A 120 -11.11 -5.70 -22.86
CA LYS A 120 -11.44 -6.67 -21.81
C LYS A 120 -11.40 -6.03 -20.44
N GLU A 121 -12.39 -6.36 -19.61
CA GLU A 121 -12.35 -6.08 -18.18
C GLU A 121 -11.78 -7.28 -17.42
N ILE A 122 -10.80 -7.01 -16.55
CA ILE A 122 -10.16 -8.02 -15.71
C ILE A 122 -10.09 -7.55 -14.25
N ASP A 123 -10.06 -8.50 -13.33
CA ASP A 123 -9.91 -8.22 -11.91
C ASP A 123 -8.45 -7.93 -11.57
N TYR A 124 -8.20 -6.76 -11.00
CA TYR A 124 -6.92 -6.41 -10.40
C TYR A 124 -7.05 -6.43 -8.88
N LYS A 125 -6.14 -7.14 -8.20
CA LYS A 125 -6.21 -7.34 -6.75
C LYS A 125 -5.10 -6.59 -6.04
N LEU A 126 -5.48 -5.89 -4.96
CA LEU A 126 -4.55 -5.43 -3.94
C LEU A 126 -4.79 -6.16 -2.63
N TYR A 127 -3.73 -6.40 -1.88
CA TYR A 127 -3.73 -7.20 -0.66
C TYR A 127 -3.30 -6.32 0.50
N LYS A 128 -4.11 -6.29 1.57
CA LYS A 128 -3.77 -5.54 2.77
C LYS A 128 -2.64 -6.25 3.50
N MET A 129 -1.54 -5.56 3.66
CA MET A 129 -0.35 -6.04 4.37
C MET A 129 -0.48 -5.75 5.88
N LYS A 130 0.22 -6.55 6.69
CA LYS A 130 0.32 -6.36 8.16
C LYS A 130 0.99 -5.04 8.55
N THR A 131 1.75 -4.44 7.63
CA THR A 131 2.30 -3.08 7.77
C THR A 131 1.25 -1.98 7.70
N GLY A 132 0.00 -2.30 7.34
CA GLY A 132 -1.05 -1.31 7.12
C GLY A 132 -1.05 -0.72 5.71
N LEU A 133 -0.14 -1.14 4.83
CA LEU A 133 -0.14 -0.76 3.41
C LEU A 133 -0.96 -1.73 2.56
N TRP A 134 -1.35 -1.32 1.37
CA TRP A 134 -1.84 -2.20 0.32
C TRP A 134 -0.73 -2.51 -0.68
N GLY A 135 -0.62 -3.79 -1.04
CA GLY A 135 0.39 -4.30 -1.96
C GLY A 135 -0.17 -5.20 -3.05
N PHE A 136 0.69 -5.71 -3.91
CA PHE A 136 0.35 -6.54 -5.07
C PHE A 136 1.18 -7.82 -5.12
N HIS A 137 0.71 -8.77 -5.93
CA HIS A 137 1.40 -10.01 -6.31
C HIS A 137 1.91 -9.89 -7.76
N LEU A 138 2.83 -10.78 -8.14
CA LEU A 138 3.33 -10.92 -9.50
C LEU A 138 2.70 -12.07 -10.26
#